data_AF-A0A1G3AGE9-F1
#
_entry.id   AF-A0A1G3AGE9-F1
#
_cell.length_a   1.000
_cell.length_b   1.000
_cell.length_c   1.000
_cell.angle_alpha   90.00
_cell.angle_beta   90.00
_cell.angle_gamma   90.00
#
_symmetry.space_group_name_H-M   'P 1'
#
loop_
_entity.id
_entity.type
_entity.pdbx_description
1 polymer ?
#
loop_
_entity_poly.entity_id
_entity_poly.type
_entity_poly.pdbx_seq_one_letter_code
_entity_poly.pdbx_strand_id
1 'polypeptide(L)'
;MYITNKCILTIALMGFMAYPAHGVLYEQAPPDPTLLGHFSYIDPGGNADNFTLSMGSWVTAFTWYGYYADADLADGVSSVNFLVRLYSNNTSGIYPLPGGVLYDATLTASVTDSGLDVDDGLYDDKTIYRFIADLSSSPVLVAAGETWLSVVENSSEDPSWLWSRYNSTPLGSAFQYLDSTWAVGDSNHAFSLEGAVVPVPGAFLLGMLGLSVAGVKLRKHA
;
A
#
# COMPACT_ATOMS: atom_id res chain seq x y z
N MET A 1 3.15 41.07 45.87
CA MET A 1 2.00 40.64 45.04
C MET A 1 2.47 39.42 44.25
N TYR A 2 2.12 38.21 44.71
CA TYR A 2 2.60 36.94 44.15
C TYR A 2 1.69 36.49 43.00
N ILE A 3 2.27 36.27 41.82
CA ILE A 3 1.56 35.75 40.63
C ILE A 3 1.70 34.22 40.64
N THR A 4 0.54 33.56 40.64
CA THR A 4 0.34 32.13 40.81
C THR A 4 0.82 31.32 39.60
N ASN A 5 1.59 30.27 39.88
CA ASN A 5 2.05 29.24 38.95
C ASN A 5 0.90 28.60 38.15
N LYS A 6 0.98 28.62 36.82
CA LYS A 6 0.22 27.70 35.96
C LYS A 6 1.08 26.48 35.66
N CYS A 7 0.87 25.40 36.40
CA CYS A 7 1.36 24.07 36.05
C CYS A 7 0.62 23.60 34.79
N ILE A 8 1.28 23.70 33.63
CA ILE A 8 0.86 23.00 32.41
C ILE A 8 1.36 21.57 32.55
N LEU A 9 0.46 20.66 32.97
CA LEU A 9 0.73 19.24 33.00
C LEU A 9 0.50 18.67 31.59
N THR A 10 1.53 18.68 30.76
CA THR A 10 1.52 17.98 29.47
C THR A 10 1.69 16.49 29.76
N ILE A 11 0.59 15.75 29.87
CA ILE A 11 0.62 14.29 29.90
C ILE A 11 0.87 13.83 28.46
N ALA A 12 2.15 13.66 28.10
CA ALA A 12 2.52 12.88 26.93
C ALA A 12 2.31 11.40 27.27
N LEU A 13 1.09 10.91 27.08
CA LEU A 13 0.78 9.49 27.16
C LEU A 13 1.29 8.81 25.90
N MET A 14 2.61 8.66 25.77
CA MET A 14 3.23 7.75 24.81
C MET A 14 3.08 6.32 25.35
N GLY A 15 1.85 5.81 25.28
CA GLY A 15 1.61 4.39 25.48
C GLY A 15 2.28 3.62 24.34
N PHE A 16 3.34 2.88 24.65
CA PHE A 16 3.83 1.81 23.80
C PHE A 16 2.71 0.79 23.64
N MET A 17 1.89 0.94 22.60
CA MET A 17 0.96 -0.10 22.22
C MET A 17 1.78 -1.21 21.59
N ALA A 18 1.81 -2.39 22.23
CA ALA A 18 2.26 -3.60 21.58
C ALA A 18 1.40 -3.79 20.33
N TYR A 19 1.99 -3.61 19.15
CA TYR A 19 1.29 -3.82 17.89
C TYR A 19 0.84 -5.29 17.86
N PRO A 20 -0.46 -5.57 17.61
CA PRO A 20 -0.90 -6.94 17.41
C PRO A 20 -0.11 -7.56 16.25
N ALA A 21 0.04 -8.90 16.30
CA ALA A 21 0.83 -9.67 15.35
C ALA A 21 0.50 -9.30 13.89
N HIS A 22 1.55 -9.22 13.08
CA HIS A 22 1.49 -8.91 11.66
C HIS A 22 0.50 -9.86 10.96
N GLY A 23 -0.48 -9.30 10.27
CA GLY A 23 -1.47 -10.04 9.52
C GLY A 23 -1.60 -9.52 8.09
N VAL A 24 -2.15 -10.35 7.21
CA VAL A 24 -2.51 -9.95 5.85
C VAL A 24 -3.66 -8.94 5.94
N LEU A 25 -3.43 -7.72 5.44
CA LEU A 25 -4.42 -6.65 5.35
C LEU A 25 -5.18 -6.72 4.02
N TYR A 26 -4.50 -7.14 2.95
CA TYR A 26 -5.03 -7.27 1.61
C TYR A 26 -4.20 -8.27 0.81
N GLU A 27 -4.82 -9.02 -0.11
CA GLU A 27 -4.15 -10.01 -0.93
C GLU A 27 -4.82 -10.20 -2.30
N GLN A 28 -4.03 -10.08 -3.36
CA GLN A 28 -4.29 -10.49 -4.74
C GLN A 28 -3.12 -11.34 -5.20
N ALA A 29 -3.01 -12.56 -4.68
CA ALA A 29 -1.94 -13.50 -4.99
C ALA A 29 -2.48 -14.94 -5.08
N PRO A 30 -1.75 -15.88 -5.72
CA PRO A 30 -0.51 -15.69 -6.51
C PRO A 30 -0.75 -15.05 -7.89
N PRO A 31 0.28 -14.61 -8.63
CA PRO A 31 0.12 -14.15 -10.01
C PRO A 31 -0.38 -15.27 -10.95
N ASP A 32 -1.08 -14.89 -12.02
CA ASP A 32 -1.47 -15.77 -13.12
C ASP A 32 -0.40 -15.71 -14.22
N PRO A 33 0.40 -16.78 -14.43
CA PRO A 33 1.49 -16.76 -15.39
C PRO A 33 1.02 -16.68 -16.85
N THR A 34 -0.26 -16.95 -17.13
CA THR A 34 -0.80 -16.93 -18.48
C THR A 34 -1.22 -15.55 -18.96
N LEU A 35 -1.14 -14.54 -18.07
CA LEU A 35 -1.53 -13.17 -18.36
C LEU A 35 -0.32 -12.29 -18.60
N LEU A 36 -0.36 -11.56 -19.71
CA LEU A 36 0.60 -10.53 -20.05
C LEU A 36 0.68 -9.45 -18.96
N GLY A 37 1.83 -9.31 -18.32
CA GLY A 37 2.13 -8.26 -17.35
C GLY A 37 2.07 -6.86 -17.97
N HIS A 38 1.99 -5.84 -17.13
CA HIS A 38 1.97 -4.45 -17.59
C HIS A 38 3.25 -3.72 -17.21
N PHE A 39 3.82 -3.01 -18.19
CA PHE A 39 4.90 -2.07 -17.92
C PHE A 39 4.45 -1.04 -16.89
N SER A 40 5.27 -0.87 -15.87
CA SER A 40 5.13 0.22 -14.92
C SER A 40 6.25 1.21 -15.23
N TYR A 41 5.96 2.18 -16.10
CA TYR A 41 6.88 3.28 -16.36
C TYR A 41 6.64 4.42 -15.35
N ILE A 42 7.59 5.35 -15.23
CA ILE A 42 7.44 6.55 -14.37
C ILE A 42 7.19 7.81 -15.18
N ASP A 43 7.56 7.85 -16.46
CA ASP A 43 7.50 9.11 -17.18
C ASP A 43 7.12 8.96 -18.65
N PRO A 44 6.03 9.59 -19.08
CA PRO A 44 4.92 10.16 -18.29
C PRO A 44 3.81 9.14 -18.01
N GLY A 45 3.97 7.89 -18.48
CA GLY A 45 3.04 6.81 -18.22
C GLY A 45 3.33 6.12 -16.91
N GLY A 46 2.30 5.57 -16.27
CA GLY A 46 2.37 4.85 -15.00
C GLY A 46 1.23 3.84 -14.89
N ASN A 47 1.37 2.85 -14.02
CA ASN A 47 0.32 1.87 -13.74
C ASN A 47 0.03 1.84 -12.24
N ALA A 48 -1.25 1.71 -11.88
CA ALA A 48 -1.69 1.58 -10.50
C ALA A 48 -2.82 0.57 -10.39
N ASP A 49 -2.90 -0.12 -9.25
CA ASP A 49 -3.99 -1.03 -8.90
C ASP A 49 -4.73 -0.55 -7.67
N ASN A 50 -6.04 -0.77 -7.60
CA ASN A 50 -6.82 -0.42 -6.43
C ASN A 50 -6.80 -1.54 -5.37
N PHE A 51 -6.99 -1.15 -4.12
CA PHE A 51 -7.29 -2.06 -3.04
C PHE A 51 -8.17 -1.35 -2.02
N THR A 52 -8.96 -2.13 -1.27
CA THR A 52 -9.84 -1.59 -0.24
C THR A 52 -9.51 -2.18 1.11
N LEU A 53 -9.24 -1.32 2.09
CA LEU A 53 -9.11 -1.72 3.49
C LEU A 53 -10.40 -1.43 4.25
N SER A 54 -10.87 -2.38 5.04
CA SER A 54 -12.07 -2.20 5.88
C SER A 54 -11.85 -1.24 7.05
N MET A 55 -10.59 -1.05 7.47
CA MET A 55 -10.18 -0.19 8.57
C MET A 55 -8.84 0.47 8.26
N GLY A 56 -8.59 1.63 8.88
CA GLY A 56 -7.27 2.25 8.82
C GLY A 56 -6.23 1.34 9.44
N SER A 57 -5.11 1.16 8.75
CA SER A 57 -4.09 0.16 9.10
C SER A 57 -2.69 0.71 8.91
N TRP A 58 -1.76 0.27 9.75
CA TRP A 58 -0.32 0.45 9.56
C TRP A 58 0.18 -0.68 8.67
N VAL A 59 0.56 -0.37 7.43
CA VAL A 59 1.20 -1.31 6.51
C VAL A 59 2.67 -1.42 6.88
N THR A 60 3.11 -2.65 7.13
CA THR A 60 4.49 -2.98 7.52
C THR A 60 5.24 -3.77 6.46
N ALA A 61 4.56 -4.31 5.44
CA ALA A 61 5.24 -4.85 4.28
C ALA A 61 4.36 -4.73 3.03
N PHE A 62 5.03 -4.52 1.91
CA PHE A 62 4.47 -4.63 0.57
C PHE A 62 5.09 -5.86 -0.09
N THR A 63 4.27 -6.75 -0.64
CA THR A 63 4.74 -7.83 -1.53
C THR A 63 4.12 -7.66 -2.90
N TRP A 64 4.90 -7.75 -3.97
CA TRP A 64 4.40 -7.72 -5.35
C TRP A 64 5.17 -8.68 -6.24
N TYR A 65 4.63 -8.96 -7.42
CA TYR A 65 5.19 -9.90 -8.37
C TYR A 65 5.43 -9.24 -9.72
N GLY A 66 6.50 -9.62 -10.41
CA GLY A 66 6.81 -9.10 -11.73
C GLY A 66 7.95 -9.84 -12.40
N TYR A 67 8.15 -9.54 -13.67
CA TYR A 67 9.20 -10.14 -14.50
C TYR A 67 9.79 -9.09 -15.43
N TYR A 68 10.87 -9.44 -16.15
CA TYR A 68 11.59 -8.54 -17.04
C TYR A 68 11.44 -9.01 -18.49
N ALA A 69 10.98 -8.12 -19.37
CA ALA A 69 10.73 -8.43 -20.78
C ALA A 69 12.02 -8.86 -21.50
N ASP A 70 13.15 -8.23 -21.22
CA ASP A 70 14.37 -8.43 -22.00
C ASP A 70 15.16 -9.65 -21.52
N ALA A 71 15.55 -9.67 -20.26
CA ALA A 71 16.35 -10.72 -19.64
C ALA A 71 15.96 -10.88 -18.16
N ASP A 72 16.00 -12.12 -17.68
CA ASP A 72 15.86 -12.41 -16.26
C ASP A 72 16.96 -11.73 -15.44
N LEU A 73 16.71 -11.57 -14.14
CA LEU A 73 17.70 -11.00 -13.24
C LEU A 73 18.96 -11.86 -13.23
N ALA A 74 20.12 -11.20 -13.25
CA ALA A 74 21.40 -11.90 -13.14
C ALA A 74 21.50 -12.67 -11.82
N ASP A 75 22.22 -13.79 -11.86
CA ASP A 75 22.48 -14.61 -10.67
C ASP A 75 23.05 -13.78 -9.51
N GLY A 76 22.46 -13.95 -8.33
CA GLY A 76 22.91 -13.30 -7.10
C GLY A 76 22.31 -11.92 -6.83
N VAL A 77 21.48 -11.37 -7.73
CA VAL A 77 20.64 -10.21 -7.41
C VAL A 77 19.69 -10.60 -6.27
N SER A 78 19.80 -9.92 -5.14
CA SER A 78 19.02 -10.19 -3.92
C SER A 78 18.13 -9.02 -3.50
N SER A 79 18.29 -7.86 -4.14
CA SER A 79 17.43 -6.70 -3.91
C SER A 79 17.34 -5.81 -5.14
N VAL A 80 16.19 -5.17 -5.33
CA VAL A 80 15.92 -4.20 -6.40
C VAL A 80 15.22 -2.98 -5.78
N ASN A 81 15.50 -1.79 -6.30
CA ASN A 81 14.86 -0.56 -5.84
C ASN A 81 13.61 -0.27 -6.68
N PHE A 82 12.52 0.08 -6.03
CA PHE A 82 11.26 0.46 -6.67
C PHE A 82 10.79 1.80 -6.13
N LEU A 83 10.27 2.66 -6.99
CA LEU A 83 9.42 3.76 -6.58
C LEU A 83 8.03 3.20 -6.27
N VAL A 84 7.58 3.37 -5.04
CA VAL A 84 6.25 2.94 -4.58
C VAL A 84 5.44 4.16 -4.19
N ARG A 85 4.28 4.30 -4.83
CA ARG A 85 3.34 5.39 -4.57
C ARG A 85 1.98 4.87 -4.16
N LEU A 86 1.38 5.54 -3.18
CA LEU A 86 -0.04 5.37 -2.87
C LEU A 86 -0.80 6.62 -3.31
N TYR A 87 -1.97 6.44 -3.91
CA TYR A 87 -2.87 7.54 -4.27
C TYR A 87 -4.20 7.38 -3.55
N SER A 88 -4.80 8.51 -3.18
CA SER A 88 -6.19 8.57 -2.74
C SER A 88 -7.11 8.14 -3.88
N ASN A 89 -8.29 7.62 -3.57
CA ASN A 89 -9.29 7.40 -4.59
C ASN A 89 -9.94 8.71 -5.08
N ASN A 90 -10.04 8.92 -6.39
CA ASN A 90 -10.78 10.00 -7.02
C ASN A 90 -12.07 9.47 -7.65
N THR A 91 -13.22 9.90 -7.11
CA THR A 91 -14.56 9.46 -7.53
C THR A 91 -15.29 10.49 -8.39
N SER A 92 -14.58 11.51 -8.91
CA SER A 92 -15.20 12.61 -9.68
C SER A 92 -15.69 12.19 -11.08
N GLY A 93 -15.36 10.98 -11.53
CA GLY A 93 -15.69 10.43 -12.86
C GLY A 93 -16.69 9.26 -12.81
N ILE A 94 -16.92 8.65 -13.98
CA ILE A 94 -17.76 7.44 -14.10
C ILE A 94 -17.14 6.25 -13.37
N TYR A 95 -15.81 6.17 -13.40
CA TYR A 95 -15.03 5.14 -12.75
C TYR A 95 -14.10 5.77 -11.71
N PRO A 96 -13.85 5.09 -10.57
CA PRO A 96 -12.79 5.50 -9.65
C PRO A 96 -11.44 5.45 -10.35
N LEU A 97 -10.59 6.44 -10.07
CA LEU A 97 -9.24 6.54 -10.61
C LEU A 97 -8.28 7.00 -9.51
N PRO A 98 -6.96 6.83 -9.69
CA PRO A 98 -5.98 7.44 -8.79
C PRO A 98 -6.16 8.96 -8.71
N GLY A 99 -6.12 9.47 -7.48
CA GLY A 99 -6.26 10.89 -7.13
C GLY A 99 -4.93 11.51 -6.70
N GLY A 100 -4.93 12.21 -5.56
CA GLY A 100 -3.73 12.82 -4.99
C GLY A 100 -2.77 11.78 -4.40
N VAL A 101 -1.47 12.08 -4.44
CA VAL A 101 -0.43 11.26 -3.82
C VAL A 101 -0.56 11.31 -2.29
N LEU A 102 -0.63 10.14 -1.67
CA LEU A 102 -0.66 9.95 -0.21
C LEU A 102 0.70 9.51 0.34
N TYR A 103 1.44 8.75 -0.46
CA TYR A 103 2.76 8.21 -0.12
C TYR A 103 3.60 8.14 -1.40
N ASP A 104 4.88 8.49 -1.29
CA ASP A 104 5.84 8.42 -2.39
C ASP A 104 7.24 8.17 -1.82
N ALA A 105 7.81 7.01 -2.10
CA ALA A 105 9.15 6.66 -1.64
C ALA A 105 9.81 5.63 -2.55
N THR A 106 11.14 5.71 -2.64
CA THR A 106 11.95 4.61 -3.15
C THR A 106 12.13 3.57 -2.04
N LEU A 107 11.73 2.34 -2.32
CA LEU A 107 11.87 1.18 -1.44
C LEU A 107 12.85 0.18 -2.03
N THR A 108 13.76 -0.33 -1.20
CA THR A 108 14.58 -1.50 -1.54
C THR A 108 13.80 -2.76 -1.18
N ALA A 109 13.45 -3.55 -2.19
CA ALA A 109 12.73 -4.80 -2.02
C ALA A 109 13.70 -5.99 -2.11
N SER A 110 13.58 -6.95 -1.21
CA SER A 110 14.25 -8.25 -1.38
C SER A 110 13.58 -9.02 -2.51
N VAL A 111 14.36 -9.70 -3.34
CA VAL A 111 13.85 -10.50 -4.47
C VAL A 111 14.05 -11.99 -4.24
N THR A 112 13.05 -12.78 -4.62
CA THR A 112 13.13 -14.25 -4.68
C THR A 112 12.40 -14.73 -5.93
N ASP A 113 12.90 -15.79 -6.56
CA ASP A 113 12.15 -16.55 -7.55
C ASP A 113 10.82 -17.06 -6.92
N SER A 114 9.70 -16.85 -7.62
CA SER A 114 8.39 -17.32 -7.16
C SER A 114 8.14 -18.81 -7.44
N GLY A 115 8.98 -19.44 -8.27
CA GLY A 115 8.80 -20.79 -8.79
C GLY A 115 7.80 -20.88 -9.94
N LEU A 116 7.47 -19.74 -10.56
CA LEU A 116 6.57 -19.62 -11.70
C LEU A 116 7.32 -18.96 -12.87
N ASP A 117 7.03 -19.44 -14.06
CA ASP A 117 7.49 -18.85 -15.31
C ASP A 117 6.27 -18.35 -16.10
N VAL A 118 6.48 -17.31 -16.90
CA VAL A 118 5.46 -16.72 -17.78
C VAL A 118 5.10 -17.71 -18.90
N ASP A 119 3.81 -17.77 -19.25
CA ASP A 119 3.20 -18.58 -20.32
C ASP A 119 2.11 -17.75 -21.04
N ASP A 120 2.48 -16.54 -21.49
CA ASP A 120 1.57 -15.54 -22.07
C ASP A 120 1.63 -15.48 -23.62
N GLY A 121 2.52 -16.25 -24.23
CA GLY A 121 2.78 -16.34 -25.66
C GLY A 121 3.69 -15.24 -26.24
N LEU A 122 4.11 -14.25 -25.43
CA LEU A 122 4.97 -13.15 -25.83
C LEU A 122 6.30 -13.13 -25.06
N TYR A 123 6.24 -13.38 -23.76
CA TYR A 123 7.36 -13.39 -22.83
C TYR A 123 7.50 -14.76 -22.14
N ASP A 124 7.23 -15.84 -22.88
CA ASP A 124 7.33 -17.21 -22.37
C ASP A 124 8.70 -17.50 -21.74
N ASP A 125 8.71 -18.37 -20.74
CA ASP A 125 9.89 -18.83 -19.99
C ASP A 125 10.60 -17.73 -19.16
N LYS A 126 10.03 -16.52 -19.03
CA LYS A 126 10.54 -15.51 -18.09
C LYS A 126 10.20 -15.88 -16.66
N THR A 127 11.17 -15.75 -15.76
CA THR A 127 10.95 -16.02 -14.34
C THR A 127 10.12 -14.91 -13.71
N ILE A 128 9.03 -15.31 -13.05
CA ILE A 128 8.25 -14.39 -12.21
C ILE A 128 8.91 -14.28 -10.85
N TYR A 129 9.31 -13.07 -10.48
CA TYR A 129 9.93 -12.79 -9.20
C TYR A 129 8.91 -12.27 -8.21
N ARG A 130 9.12 -12.62 -6.94
CA ARG A 130 8.45 -12.03 -5.78
C ARG A 130 9.37 -11.00 -5.14
N PHE A 131 8.86 -9.80 -4.96
CA PHE A 131 9.53 -8.68 -4.33
C PHE A 131 8.86 -8.35 -3.00
N ILE A 132 9.64 -8.10 -1.96
CA ILE A 132 9.12 -7.73 -0.63
C ILE A 132 9.86 -6.49 -0.13
N ALA A 133 9.13 -5.41 0.12
CA ALA A 133 9.65 -4.26 0.85
C ALA A 133 9.18 -4.32 2.31
N ASP A 134 10.14 -4.44 3.23
CA ASP A 134 9.91 -4.37 4.67
C ASP A 134 9.84 -2.91 5.15
N LEU A 135 8.71 -2.55 5.74
CA LEU A 135 8.40 -1.24 6.30
C LEU A 135 8.28 -1.26 7.82
N SER A 136 8.66 -2.35 8.49
CA SER A 136 8.54 -2.50 9.94
C SER A 136 9.20 -1.36 10.74
N SER A 137 10.28 -0.79 10.22
CA SER A 137 10.98 0.36 10.82
C SER A 137 10.30 1.72 10.57
N SER A 138 9.47 1.82 9.53
CA SER A 138 8.73 3.03 9.17
C SER A 138 7.38 2.67 8.53
N PRO A 139 6.41 2.16 9.31
CA PRO A 139 5.14 1.70 8.76
C PRO A 139 4.35 2.82 8.10
N VAL A 140 3.60 2.50 7.04
CA VAL A 140 2.79 3.47 6.29
C VAL A 140 1.35 3.41 6.80
N LEU A 141 0.81 4.54 7.24
CA LEU A 141 -0.60 4.64 7.60
C LEU A 141 -1.46 4.70 6.34
N VAL A 142 -2.31 3.70 6.14
CA VAL A 142 -3.32 3.69 5.08
C VAL A 142 -4.70 3.81 5.71
N ALA A 143 -5.51 4.74 5.21
CA ALA A 143 -6.87 4.95 5.70
C ALA A 143 -7.79 3.78 5.29
N ALA A 144 -8.95 3.67 5.96
CA ALA A 144 -10.02 2.79 5.50
C ALA A 144 -10.58 3.29 4.15
N GLY A 145 -11.03 2.37 3.31
CA GLY A 145 -11.57 2.65 1.99
C GLY A 145 -10.62 2.28 0.85
N GLU A 146 -10.97 2.72 -0.35
CA GLU A 146 -10.22 2.44 -1.57
C GLU A 146 -8.98 3.34 -1.67
N THR A 147 -7.84 2.72 -1.98
CA THR A 147 -6.54 3.35 -2.21
C THR A 147 -5.93 2.72 -3.47
N TRP A 148 -5.05 3.44 -4.15
CA TRP A 148 -4.35 2.94 -5.33
C TRP A 148 -2.86 2.76 -5.04
N LEU A 149 -2.28 1.65 -5.46
CA LEU A 149 -0.86 1.33 -5.35
C LEU A 149 -0.22 1.38 -6.74
N SER A 150 0.87 2.11 -6.89
CA SER A 150 1.74 2.07 -8.06
C SER A 150 3.13 1.62 -7.64
N VAL A 151 3.70 0.68 -8.38
CA VAL A 151 5.04 0.14 -8.18
C VAL A 151 5.77 0.27 -9.49
N VAL A 152 6.94 0.92 -9.47
CA VAL A 152 7.76 1.09 -10.67
C VAL A 152 9.20 0.80 -10.30
N GLU A 153 9.91 0.02 -11.11
CA GLU A 153 11.34 -0.17 -10.90
C GLU A 153 12.08 1.18 -10.99
N ASN A 154 12.91 1.47 -10.00
CA ASN A 154 13.70 2.70 -9.95
C ASN A 154 15.12 2.41 -10.46
N SER A 155 15.23 2.18 -11.77
CA SER A 155 16.49 1.99 -12.48
C SER A 155 16.78 3.19 -13.40
N SER A 156 18.07 3.41 -13.69
CA SER A 156 18.51 4.45 -14.62
C SER A 156 18.51 4.00 -16.08
N GLU A 157 18.29 2.71 -16.32
CA GLU A 157 18.16 2.09 -17.63
C GLU A 157 16.66 1.95 -17.93
N ASP A 158 16.25 1.94 -19.21
CA ASP A 158 14.84 1.80 -19.58
C ASP A 158 14.25 0.56 -18.88
N PRO A 159 13.35 0.72 -17.88
CA PRO A 159 12.92 -0.41 -17.06
C PRO A 159 12.08 -1.33 -17.93
N SER A 160 12.59 -2.53 -18.18
CA SER A 160 11.86 -3.60 -18.86
C SER A 160 11.01 -4.43 -17.90
N TRP A 161 10.82 -3.94 -16.67
CA TRP A 161 10.01 -4.58 -15.65
C TRP A 161 8.51 -4.46 -15.93
N LEU A 162 7.82 -5.60 -15.82
CA LEU A 162 6.38 -5.73 -15.94
C LEU A 162 5.79 -6.20 -14.61
N TRP A 163 4.72 -5.55 -14.17
CA TRP A 163 3.93 -5.98 -13.04
C TRP A 163 3.08 -7.19 -13.46
N SER A 164 3.29 -8.33 -12.80
CA SER A 164 2.49 -9.54 -13.03
C SER A 164 1.03 -9.32 -12.63
N ARG A 165 0.12 -9.92 -13.38
CA ARG A 165 -1.32 -9.82 -13.14
C ARG A 165 -1.82 -10.96 -12.24
N TYR A 166 -2.82 -10.67 -11.43
CA TYR A 166 -3.58 -11.67 -10.66
C TYR A 166 -4.73 -12.23 -11.50
N ASN A 167 -5.43 -11.39 -12.27
CA ASN A 167 -6.52 -11.80 -13.15
C ASN A 167 -6.78 -10.78 -14.29
N SER A 168 -7.73 -11.11 -15.16
CA SER A 168 -8.24 -10.27 -16.24
C SER A 168 -9.58 -9.58 -15.92
N THR A 169 -9.91 -9.43 -14.65
CA THR A 169 -11.15 -8.75 -14.24
C THR A 169 -11.03 -7.26 -14.54
N PRO A 170 -11.99 -6.67 -15.28
CA PRO A 170 -11.99 -5.24 -15.56
C PRO A 170 -12.04 -4.39 -14.28
N LEU A 171 -11.54 -3.15 -14.35
CA LEU A 171 -11.70 -2.08 -13.35
C LEU A 171 -10.87 -2.22 -12.05
N GLY A 172 -9.86 -3.09 -12.01
CA GLY A 172 -8.90 -3.15 -10.88
C GLY A 172 -7.76 -2.13 -11.01
N SER A 173 -7.31 -1.90 -12.24
CA SER A 173 -6.14 -1.08 -12.53
C SER A 173 -6.48 0.23 -13.24
N ALA A 174 -5.50 1.12 -13.25
CA ALA A 174 -5.50 2.35 -14.01
C ALA A 174 -4.12 2.56 -14.63
N PHE A 175 -4.09 3.18 -15.80
CA PHE A 175 -2.86 3.59 -16.44
C PHE A 175 -2.86 5.09 -16.68
N GLN A 176 -1.69 5.71 -16.59
CA GLN A 176 -1.49 7.12 -16.79
C GLN A 176 -1.00 7.36 -18.23
N TYR A 177 -1.59 8.33 -18.91
CA TYR A 177 -1.15 8.80 -20.21
C TYR A 177 0.02 9.79 -20.09
N LEU A 178 0.61 10.11 -21.24
CA LEU A 178 1.73 11.05 -21.34
C LEU A 178 1.43 12.47 -20.83
N ASP A 179 0.15 12.85 -20.73
CA ASP A 179 -0.32 14.13 -20.21
C ASP A 179 -0.69 14.05 -18.71
N SER A 180 -0.26 12.98 -18.04
CA SER A 180 -0.57 12.67 -16.64
C SER A 180 -2.04 12.37 -16.34
N THR A 181 -2.90 12.21 -17.35
CA THR A 181 -4.30 11.81 -17.14
C THR A 181 -4.42 10.32 -16.90
N TRP A 182 -5.27 9.93 -15.95
CA TRP A 182 -5.54 8.51 -15.67
C TRP A 182 -6.68 8.00 -16.55
N ALA A 183 -6.52 6.78 -17.04
CA ALA A 183 -7.57 5.98 -17.64
C ALA A 183 -7.71 4.63 -16.94
N VAL A 184 -8.91 4.08 -17.05
CA VAL A 184 -9.27 2.78 -16.50
C VAL A 184 -8.53 1.68 -17.25
N GLY A 185 -7.84 0.82 -16.51
CA GLY A 185 -7.22 -0.39 -17.00
C GLY A 185 -8.17 -1.60 -16.98
N ASP A 186 -7.68 -2.74 -17.46
CA ASP A 186 -8.45 -3.96 -17.66
C ASP A 186 -7.96 -5.13 -16.81
N SER A 187 -7.23 -4.85 -15.73
CA SER A 187 -6.49 -5.85 -14.97
C SER A 187 -6.59 -5.67 -13.48
N ASN A 188 -6.23 -6.73 -12.74
CA ASN A 188 -5.72 -6.61 -11.38
C ASN A 188 -4.29 -7.15 -11.35
N HIS A 189 -3.42 -6.49 -10.60
CA HIS A 189 -2.03 -6.83 -10.41
C HIS A 189 -1.83 -7.74 -9.20
N ALA A 190 -0.76 -8.52 -9.21
CA ALA A 190 -0.46 -9.43 -8.14
C ALA A 190 0.34 -8.73 -7.04
N PHE A 191 -0.29 -8.51 -5.88
CA PHE A 191 0.35 -7.95 -4.69
C PHE A 191 -0.39 -8.29 -3.40
N SER A 192 0.27 -8.09 -2.27
CA SER A 192 -0.33 -8.19 -0.95
C SER A 192 0.25 -7.15 0.01
N LEU A 193 -0.54 -6.84 1.04
CA LEU A 193 -0.22 -5.90 2.11
C LEU A 193 -0.23 -6.63 3.43
N GLU A 194 0.82 -6.48 4.22
CA GLU A 194 0.88 -6.97 5.60
C GLU A 194 0.95 -5.81 6.57
N GLY A 195 0.41 -6.02 7.78
CA GLY A 195 0.48 -5.02 8.82
C GLY A 195 -0.47 -5.25 9.98
N ALA A 196 -0.87 -4.16 10.61
CA ALA A 196 -1.75 -4.17 11.77
C ALA A 196 -2.82 -3.08 11.66
N VAL A 197 -4.05 -3.44 12.02
CA VAL A 197 -5.15 -2.48 12.11
C VAL A 197 -4.86 -1.44 13.18
N VAL A 198 -5.10 -0.16 12.87
CA VAL A 198 -4.97 0.93 13.84
C VAL A 198 -6.12 0.77 14.86
N PRO A 199 -5.83 0.60 16.16
CA PRO A 199 -6.87 0.52 17.16
C PRO A 199 -7.70 1.81 17.14
N VAL A 200 -8.97 1.72 16.77
CA VAL A 200 -9.91 2.83 16.95
C VAL A 200 -9.96 3.09 18.46
N PRO A 201 -9.78 4.34 18.95
CA PRO A 201 -10.04 4.65 20.35
C PRO A 201 -11.44 4.17 20.65
N GLY A 202 -11.55 3.05 21.38
CA GLY A 202 -12.79 2.31 21.41
C GLY A 202 -13.92 3.24 21.83
N ALA A 203 -15.09 3.10 21.23
CA ALA A 203 -16.29 3.77 21.74
C ALA A 203 -16.47 3.54 23.25
N PHE A 204 -15.85 2.47 23.78
CA PHE A 204 -15.67 2.22 25.20
C PHE A 204 -14.85 3.29 25.96
N LEU A 205 -13.69 3.73 25.44
CA LEU A 205 -12.88 4.81 26.04
C LEU A 205 -13.65 6.13 26.02
N LEU A 206 -14.27 6.47 24.88
CA LEU A 206 -15.12 7.64 24.76
C LEU A 206 -16.37 7.53 25.66
N GLY A 207 -16.95 6.34 25.77
CA GLY A 207 -18.09 6.04 26.63
C GLY A 207 -17.74 6.14 28.11
N MET A 208 -16.58 5.64 28.53
CA MET A 208 -16.08 5.76 29.91
C MET A 208 -15.72 7.20 30.24
N LEU A 209 -15.12 7.96 29.32
CA LEU A 209 -14.93 9.41 29.49
C LEU A 209 -16.27 10.14 29.61
N GLY A 210 -17.23 9.81 28.75
CA GLY A 210 -18.59 10.37 28.79
C GLY A 210 -19.29 10.08 30.13
N LEU A 211 -19.23 8.83 30.62
CA LEU A 211 -19.79 8.41 31.90
C LEU A 211 -19.09 9.09 33.09
N SER A 212 -17.76 9.25 33.03
CA SER A 212 -17.00 9.93 34.07
C SER A 212 -17.41 11.40 34.22
N VAL A 213 -17.64 12.09 33.10
CA VAL A 213 -18.13 13.47 33.10
C VAL A 213 -19.58 13.56 33.58
N ALA A 214 -20.44 12.63 33.17
CA ALA A 214 -21.83 12.58 33.63
C ALA A 214 -21.93 12.34 35.16
N GLY A 215 -21.10 11.45 35.71
CA GLY A 215 -21.03 11.17 37.15
C GLY A 215 -20.61 12.37 37.99
N VAL A 216 -19.67 13.20 37.51
CA VAL A 216 -19.24 14.42 38.23
C VAL A 216 -20.34 15.48 38.29
N LYS A 217 -21.20 15.59 37.25
CA LYS A 217 -22.34 16.52 37.27
C LYS A 217 -23.44 16.09 38.24
N LEU A 218 -23.73 14.80 38.33
CA LEU A 218 -24.75 14.29 39.26
C LEU A 218 -24.37 14.50 40.72
N ARG A 219 -23.07 14.46 41.06
CA ARG A 219 -22.59 14.68 42.44
C ARG A 219 -22.63 16.14 42.91
N LYS A 220 -22.80 17.12 42.01
CA LYS A 220 -22.91 18.55 42.39
C LYS A 220 -24.35 19.02 42.64
N HIS A 221 -25.34 18.18 42.31
CA HIS A 221 -26.77 18.51 42.46
C HIS A 221 -27.50 17.67 43.52
N ALA A 222 -26.79 16.79 44.22
CA ALA A 222 -27.23 16.09 45.42
C ALA A 222 -26.51 16.69 46.63
#